data_AF-A0AAN2QUW9-F1
#
_entry.id   AF-A0AAN2QUW9-F1
#
_cell.length_a   1.000
_cell.length_b   1.000
_cell.length_c   1.000
_cell.angle_alpha   90.00
_cell.angle_beta   90.00
_cell.angle_gamma   90.00
#
_symmetry.space_group_name_H-M   'P 1'
#
loop_
_entity.id
_entity.type
_entity.pdbx_description
1 polymer ?
#
loop_
_entity_poly.entity_id
_entity_poly.type
_entity_poly.pdbx_seq_one_letter_code
_entity_poly.pdbx_strand_id
1 'polypeptide(L)'
;MGVIFLATFMINFNHITAHADTISQPPLNVKDGVLYGFSDDQTQHIGATVVVPNNVTSIANTAFYNQGIGRVDFSAATKLKSIGDFAFAKNHLSTVNYPNLNDNNLGWYIFYDNDINVVTFADGVTHINDGAFAKNPNLTAVNLPSTITAIGDWSFAGDRLSTIDLTTIKHTNDLNVGSGAFYGNQASRVAVLPNNELNNSGNRPIRWYGYETFGQNTGQANRIASQYALKHQNYSTGTTGNINTADSFTYDSQNLSTITGVKSGITTLGKTIVIPDNVTKIADNAFKSLGIVAVDFSKAVGLKQIGNFAFYDNQISNTLTLPNCLNTDISSIGWYAFASNNISKINWPNNGITALNDFAFSSNQLTDINLPNTLQSIGDGTFLDNHIKDVELPSSLQRVGSGCFASNSFDQQRSIVLTNAVNQMDSEKNLSAVLYPFGVTIAQSNSQIKNRFMEMPNGEWQYLDSSGLPLTGQQIIDGHKYYFNTDGTQVKGYSVTFKDGSVHQFDINSGDELN
;
A
#
# COMPACT_ATOMS: atom_id res chain seq x y z
N MET A 1 -27.21 23.44 -57.95
CA MET A 1 -26.41 22.41 -57.24
C MET A 1 -25.94 23.09 -55.96
N GLY A 2 -26.67 23.04 -54.85
CA GLY A 2 -26.86 21.85 -54.03
C GLY A 2 -25.63 21.70 -53.13
N VAL A 3 -25.73 22.10 -51.87
CA VAL A 3 -25.17 21.45 -50.66
C VAL A 3 -25.51 22.31 -49.44
N ILE A 4 -26.03 21.61 -48.44
CA ILE A 4 -26.51 22.05 -47.12
C ILE A 4 -25.30 22.38 -46.23
N PHE A 5 -25.33 23.52 -45.52
CA PHE A 5 -24.52 23.73 -44.33
C PHE A 5 -25.43 23.62 -43.10
N LEU A 6 -25.13 22.66 -42.22
CA LEU A 6 -25.73 22.53 -40.89
C LEU A 6 -25.37 23.78 -40.07
N ALA A 7 -26.39 24.50 -39.59
CA ALA A 7 -26.22 25.54 -38.59
C ALA A 7 -26.06 24.87 -37.21
N THR A 8 -24.89 25.03 -36.59
CA THR A 8 -24.67 24.69 -35.19
C THR A 8 -25.38 25.74 -34.33
N PHE A 9 -26.34 25.29 -33.52
CA PHE A 9 -27.03 26.09 -32.51
C PHE A 9 -26.00 26.63 -31.49
N MET A 10 -25.73 27.93 -31.51
CA MET A 10 -25.23 28.64 -30.33
C MET A 10 -26.42 28.92 -29.42
N ILE A 11 -26.52 28.21 -28.30
CA ILE A 11 -27.40 28.61 -27.20
C ILE A 11 -26.66 29.71 -26.42
N ASN A 12 -27.17 30.92 -26.57
CA ASN A 12 -26.84 32.08 -25.74
C ASN A 12 -27.33 31.80 -24.31
N PHE A 13 -26.41 31.55 -23.37
CA PHE A 13 -26.74 31.68 -21.96
C PHE A 13 -26.60 33.14 -21.57
N ASN A 14 -27.76 33.78 -21.43
CA ASN A 14 -27.90 35.08 -20.78
C ASN A 14 -27.15 35.09 -19.44
N HIS A 15 -26.44 36.19 -19.21
CA HIS A 15 -25.91 36.59 -17.92
C HIS A 15 -27.02 36.57 -16.86
N ILE A 16 -27.11 35.48 -16.11
CA ILE A 16 -27.57 35.52 -14.73
C ILE A 16 -26.29 35.74 -13.92
N THR A 17 -25.99 36.99 -13.61
CA THR A 17 -25.09 37.31 -12.48
C THR A 17 -25.79 36.84 -11.21
N ALA A 18 -25.63 35.56 -10.89
CA ALA A 18 -25.75 35.09 -9.52
C ALA A 18 -24.59 35.75 -8.77
N HIS A 19 -24.91 36.58 -7.79
CA HIS A 19 -23.94 36.97 -6.76
C HIS A 19 -23.32 35.68 -6.24
N ALA A 20 -22.02 35.48 -6.50
CA ALA A 20 -21.24 34.51 -5.76
C ALA A 20 -21.27 34.99 -4.31
N ASP A 21 -22.13 34.40 -3.50
CA ASP A 21 -21.94 34.39 -2.06
C ASP A 21 -20.50 33.93 -1.86
N THR A 22 -19.64 34.86 -1.48
CA THR A 22 -18.24 34.59 -1.15
C THR A 22 -18.26 33.67 0.06
N ILE A 23 -18.19 32.35 -0.17
CA ILE A 23 -17.95 31.39 0.89
C ILE A 23 -16.58 31.76 1.47
N SER A 24 -16.59 32.41 2.63
CA SER A 24 -15.38 32.78 3.36
C SER A 24 -14.61 31.52 3.69
N GLN A 25 -13.38 31.41 3.19
CA GLN A 25 -12.47 30.33 3.59
C GLN A 25 -12.27 30.38 5.13
N PRO A 26 -12.36 29.25 5.85
CA PRO A 26 -12.07 29.22 7.27
C PRO A 26 -10.59 29.53 7.55
N PRO A 27 -10.27 30.09 8.74
CA PRO A 27 -8.91 30.53 9.04
C PRO A 27 -7.96 29.32 9.11
N LEU A 28 -6.80 29.46 8.45
CA LEU A 28 -5.80 28.41 8.35
C LEU A 28 -4.68 28.56 9.38
N ASN A 29 -4.24 27.44 9.96
CA ASN A 29 -3.07 27.37 10.83
C ASN A 29 -1.80 27.19 9.99
N VAL A 30 -1.15 28.30 9.67
CA VAL A 30 0.14 28.32 8.97
C VAL A 30 1.23 28.80 9.92
N LYS A 31 2.23 27.95 10.17
CA LYS A 31 3.40 28.26 11.00
C LYS A 31 4.67 27.93 10.23
N ASP A 32 5.57 28.92 10.11
CA ASP A 32 6.87 28.78 9.44
C ASP A 32 6.78 28.19 8.00
N GLY A 33 5.70 28.50 7.28
CA GLY A 33 5.44 28.00 5.93
C GLY A 33 4.82 26.60 5.88
N VAL A 34 4.55 25.97 7.01
CA VAL A 34 3.84 24.68 7.10
C VAL A 34 2.37 24.91 7.42
N LEU A 35 1.48 24.30 6.62
CA LEU A 35 0.03 24.33 6.83
C LEU A 35 -0.41 23.10 7.64
N TYR A 36 -0.95 23.33 8.84
CA TYR A 36 -1.35 22.29 9.80
C TYR A 36 -2.86 22.02 9.86
N GLY A 37 -3.66 22.75 9.09
CA GLY A 37 -5.12 22.64 9.08
C GLY A 37 -5.82 23.96 9.35
N PHE A 38 -6.98 23.90 9.98
CA PHE A 38 -7.72 25.08 10.46
C PHE A 38 -7.15 25.59 11.79
N SER A 39 -7.28 26.89 12.04
CA SER A 39 -6.82 27.53 13.29
C SER A 39 -7.95 27.85 14.27
N ASP A 40 -9.19 27.51 13.92
CA ASP A 40 -10.34 27.64 14.81
C ASP A 40 -10.56 26.35 15.62
N ASP A 41 -11.52 26.40 16.54
CA ASP A 41 -11.87 25.31 17.45
C ASP A 41 -12.97 24.39 16.90
N GLN A 42 -13.36 24.56 15.63
CA GLN A 42 -14.37 23.71 15.02
C GLN A 42 -13.80 22.34 14.69
N THR A 43 -14.57 21.31 14.99
CA THR A 43 -14.20 19.91 14.71
C THR A 43 -14.45 19.51 13.25
N GLN A 44 -15.27 20.27 12.51
CA GLN A 44 -15.57 20.08 11.10
C GLN A 44 -15.93 21.40 10.40
N HIS A 45 -15.58 21.48 9.11
CA HIS A 45 -15.83 22.58 8.18
C HIS A 45 -16.58 22.05 6.96
N ILE A 46 -17.81 21.57 7.18
CA ILE A 46 -18.63 20.88 6.18
C ILE A 46 -18.80 21.75 4.93
N GLY A 47 -18.34 21.25 3.78
CA GLY A 47 -18.46 21.91 2.48
C GLY A 47 -17.48 23.08 2.27
N ALA A 48 -16.58 23.34 3.21
CA ALA A 48 -15.63 24.44 3.09
C ALA A 48 -14.66 24.26 1.91
N THR A 49 -14.23 25.39 1.34
CA THR A 49 -13.16 25.44 0.34
C THR A 49 -11.86 25.85 1.02
N VAL A 50 -10.80 25.07 0.80
CA VAL A 50 -9.44 25.36 1.26
C VAL A 50 -8.61 25.88 0.08
N VAL A 51 -8.34 27.18 0.02
CA VAL A 51 -7.35 27.75 -0.91
C VAL A 51 -5.99 27.76 -0.21
N VAL A 52 -5.03 27.01 -0.74
CA VAL A 52 -3.70 26.90 -0.14
C VAL A 52 -2.89 28.19 -0.44
N PRO A 53 -2.47 28.96 0.58
CA PRO A 53 -1.81 30.25 0.37
C PRO A 53 -0.41 30.15 -0.26
N ASN A 54 0.03 31.23 -0.90
CA ASN A 54 1.33 31.26 -1.61
C ASN A 54 2.58 31.15 -0.72
N ASN A 55 2.44 31.40 0.59
CA ASN A 55 3.52 31.32 1.57
C ASN A 55 3.68 29.92 2.15
N VAL A 56 2.77 28.98 1.83
CA VAL A 56 2.86 27.58 2.24
C VAL A 56 3.91 26.87 1.39
N THR A 57 4.90 26.28 2.06
CA THR A 57 5.93 25.43 1.47
C THR A 57 5.67 23.95 1.68
N SER A 58 4.90 23.57 2.69
CA SER A 58 4.48 22.19 2.92
C SER A 58 3.13 22.12 3.63
N ILE A 59 2.38 21.05 3.37
CA ILE A 59 1.17 20.71 4.12
C ILE A 59 1.53 19.55 5.04
N ALA A 60 1.22 19.65 6.32
CA ALA A 60 1.53 18.61 7.30
C ALA A 60 0.74 17.33 7.04
N ASN A 61 1.21 16.22 7.63
CA ASN A 61 0.41 15.01 7.73
C ASN A 61 -0.93 15.34 8.39
N THR A 62 -2.00 14.70 7.91
CA THR A 62 -3.37 14.80 8.46
C THR A 62 -3.95 16.22 8.60
N ALA A 63 -3.34 17.24 7.97
CA ALA A 63 -3.70 18.65 8.16
C ALA A 63 -5.20 18.95 8.01
N PHE A 64 -5.89 18.29 7.07
CA PHE A 64 -7.34 18.39 6.87
C PHE A 64 -8.01 17.03 6.94
N TYR A 65 -7.49 16.10 7.74
CA TYR A 65 -8.12 14.78 7.91
C TYR A 65 -9.50 14.91 8.57
N ASN A 66 -10.51 14.31 7.95
CA ASN A 66 -11.87 14.23 8.49
C ASN A 66 -12.49 15.57 8.92
N GLN A 67 -12.22 16.62 8.14
CA GLN A 67 -12.73 17.97 8.40
C GLN A 67 -14.03 18.27 7.64
N GLY A 68 -14.52 17.36 6.79
CA GLY A 68 -15.74 17.58 6.00
C GLY A 68 -15.59 18.62 4.87
N ILE A 69 -14.36 18.97 4.47
CA ILE A 69 -14.13 19.97 3.41
C ILE A 69 -14.71 19.50 2.06
N GLY A 70 -15.24 20.43 1.27
CA GLY A 70 -15.86 20.15 -0.03
C GLY A 70 -14.95 20.41 -1.23
N ARG A 71 -13.91 21.23 -1.06
CA ARG A 71 -12.97 21.59 -2.13
C ARG A 71 -11.59 21.97 -1.56
N VAL A 72 -10.54 21.61 -2.30
CA VAL A 72 -9.19 22.14 -2.12
C VAL A 72 -8.71 22.79 -3.42
N ASP A 73 -8.01 23.91 -3.31
CA ASP A 73 -7.47 24.69 -4.43
C ASP A 73 -5.98 25.01 -4.21
N PHE A 74 -5.13 24.44 -5.08
CA PHE A 74 -3.69 24.64 -5.05
C PHE A 74 -3.20 25.78 -5.96
N SER A 75 -4.08 26.49 -6.67
CA SER A 75 -3.69 27.48 -7.69
C SER A 75 -2.85 28.65 -7.16
N ALA A 76 -3.06 29.03 -5.89
CA ALA A 76 -2.26 30.07 -5.24
C ALA A 76 -0.95 29.54 -4.61
N ALA A 77 -0.77 28.22 -4.51
CA ALA A 77 0.29 27.57 -3.74
C ALA A 77 1.61 27.43 -4.52
N THR A 78 2.10 28.53 -5.10
CA THR A 78 3.27 28.50 -6.01
C THR A 78 4.60 28.13 -5.34
N LYS A 79 4.65 28.09 -4.00
CA LYS A 79 5.84 27.69 -3.22
C LYS A 79 5.71 26.30 -2.59
N LEU A 80 4.59 25.61 -2.81
CA LEU A 80 4.33 24.31 -2.22
C LEU A 80 5.35 23.30 -2.76
N LYS A 81 6.01 22.59 -1.85
CA LYS A 81 7.02 21.58 -2.14
C LYS A 81 6.61 20.19 -1.71
N SER A 82 5.77 20.07 -0.67
CA SER A 82 5.31 18.78 -0.19
C SER A 82 3.90 18.81 0.39
N ILE A 83 3.23 17.66 0.33
CA ILE A 83 1.95 17.41 1.02
C ILE A 83 2.13 16.15 1.85
N GLY A 84 1.80 16.20 3.14
CA GLY A 84 1.93 15.08 4.05
C GLY A 84 0.90 13.97 3.82
N ASP A 85 1.12 12.84 4.50
CA ASP A 85 0.25 11.67 4.43
C ASP A 85 -1.16 12.02 4.94
N PHE A 86 -2.20 11.49 4.27
CA PHE A 86 -3.60 11.68 4.63
C PHE A 86 -4.08 13.14 4.73
N ALA A 87 -3.33 14.10 4.17
CA ALA A 87 -3.57 15.52 4.38
C ALA A 87 -5.00 15.97 4.05
N PHE A 88 -5.70 15.31 3.13
CA PHE A 88 -7.09 15.59 2.75
C PHE A 88 -8.00 14.35 2.77
N ALA A 89 -7.64 13.32 3.55
CA ALA A 89 -8.42 12.09 3.63
C ALA A 89 -9.69 12.24 4.48
N LYS A 90 -10.72 11.42 4.20
CA LYS A 90 -12.02 11.39 4.91
C LYS A 90 -12.83 12.69 4.82
N ASN A 91 -12.86 13.33 3.65
CA ASN A 91 -13.62 14.56 3.44
C ASN A 91 -14.73 14.38 2.40
N HIS A 92 -15.31 15.48 1.94
CA HIS A 92 -16.37 15.52 0.93
C HIS A 92 -15.87 16.16 -0.37
N LEU A 93 -14.59 15.97 -0.70
CA LEU A 93 -14.01 16.52 -1.93
C LEU A 93 -14.70 15.90 -3.14
N SER A 94 -15.32 16.73 -3.97
CA SER A 94 -16.01 16.28 -5.19
C SER A 94 -15.08 16.22 -6.41
N THR A 95 -14.06 17.08 -6.43
CA THR A 95 -13.07 17.17 -7.51
C THR A 95 -11.70 17.48 -6.93
N VAL A 96 -10.66 17.11 -7.65
CA VAL A 96 -9.28 17.44 -7.27
C VAL A 96 -8.41 17.68 -8.52
N ASN A 97 -7.48 18.64 -8.39
CA ASN A 97 -6.35 18.79 -9.30
C ASN A 97 -5.10 18.24 -8.61
N TYR A 98 -4.65 17.06 -9.03
CA TYR A 98 -3.50 16.36 -8.48
C TYR A 98 -2.22 17.15 -8.81
N PRO A 99 -1.51 17.70 -7.81
CA PRO A 99 -0.40 18.60 -8.05
C PRO A 99 0.84 17.86 -8.56
N ASN A 100 1.66 18.55 -9.35
CA ASN A 100 3.00 18.08 -9.72
C ASN A 100 4.03 18.79 -8.84
N LEU A 101 4.55 18.09 -7.83
CA LEU A 101 5.58 18.60 -6.92
C LEU A 101 6.93 17.96 -7.24
N ASN A 102 8.01 18.71 -7.03
CA ASN A 102 9.37 18.19 -7.22
C ASN A 102 9.60 16.92 -6.39
N ASP A 103 10.32 15.96 -6.97
CA ASP A 103 10.65 14.66 -6.38
C ASP A 103 9.43 13.84 -5.93
N ASN A 104 8.25 14.12 -6.49
CA ASN A 104 7.01 13.43 -6.15
C ASN A 104 6.72 13.44 -4.63
N ASN A 105 7.02 14.56 -3.97
CA ASN A 105 6.92 14.72 -2.51
C ASN A 105 5.46 14.89 -2.04
N LEU A 106 4.64 13.92 -2.42
CA LEU A 106 3.26 13.75 -2.03
C LEU A 106 3.20 12.59 -1.04
N GLY A 107 2.49 12.77 0.06
CA GLY A 107 2.25 11.72 1.02
C GLY A 107 1.36 10.61 0.45
N TRP A 108 1.21 9.56 1.24
CA TRP A 108 0.29 8.47 0.93
C TRP A 108 -1.14 8.85 1.29
N TYR A 109 -2.11 8.25 0.59
CA TYR A 109 -3.54 8.37 0.91
C TYR A 109 -4.07 9.81 0.99
N ILE A 110 -3.45 10.75 0.26
CA ILE A 110 -3.75 12.19 0.39
C ILE A 110 -5.25 12.49 0.20
N PHE A 111 -5.93 11.83 -0.74
CA PHE A 111 -7.36 11.99 -1.01
C PHE A 111 -8.18 10.72 -0.76
N TYR A 112 -7.73 9.88 0.18
CA TYR A 112 -8.43 8.67 0.59
C TYR A 112 -9.83 8.97 1.16
N ASP A 113 -10.82 8.15 0.81
CA ASP A 113 -12.18 8.16 1.40
C ASP A 113 -12.85 9.53 1.25
N ASN A 114 -13.07 9.96 0.01
CA ASN A 114 -13.71 11.22 -0.36
C ASN A 114 -14.89 10.97 -1.32
N ASP A 115 -15.54 12.04 -1.79
CA ASP A 115 -16.65 11.98 -2.75
C ASP A 115 -16.22 12.25 -4.19
N ILE A 116 -14.93 12.03 -4.53
CA ILE A 116 -14.34 12.50 -5.80
C ILE A 116 -15.01 11.80 -6.97
N ASN A 117 -15.45 12.58 -7.95
CA ASN A 117 -15.97 12.09 -9.23
C ASN A 117 -15.09 12.49 -10.43
N VAL A 118 -14.28 13.54 -10.28
CA VAL A 118 -13.36 14.03 -11.32
C VAL A 118 -11.98 14.27 -10.72
N VAL A 119 -10.98 13.64 -11.32
CA VAL A 119 -9.56 13.90 -11.08
C VAL A 119 -8.99 14.59 -12.31
N THR A 120 -8.31 15.70 -12.09
CA THR A 120 -7.42 16.35 -13.07
C THR A 120 -5.99 16.25 -12.56
N PHE A 121 -5.01 16.32 -13.46
CA PHE A 121 -3.59 16.23 -13.11
C PHE A 121 -2.87 17.46 -13.63
N ALA A 122 -1.96 18.00 -12.82
CA ALA A 122 -1.06 19.04 -13.27
C ALA A 122 -0.12 18.55 -14.39
N ASP A 123 0.35 19.47 -15.22
CA ASP A 123 1.26 19.13 -16.31
C ASP A 123 2.54 18.47 -15.78
N GLY A 124 2.92 17.34 -16.39
CA GLY A 124 4.18 16.65 -16.09
C GLY A 124 4.14 15.71 -14.88
N VAL A 125 2.98 15.40 -14.30
CA VAL A 125 2.87 14.35 -13.27
C VAL A 125 3.39 13.03 -13.84
N THR A 126 4.36 12.43 -13.15
CA THR A 126 4.98 11.15 -13.52
C THR A 126 4.59 10.01 -12.59
N HIS A 127 4.14 10.30 -11.37
CA HIS A 127 3.86 9.30 -10.35
C HIS A 127 2.53 9.62 -9.67
N ILE A 128 1.77 8.58 -9.35
CA ILE A 128 0.59 8.65 -8.47
C ILE A 128 0.95 7.88 -7.21
N ASN A 129 0.82 8.51 -6.04
CA ASN A 129 1.28 7.92 -4.79
C ASN A 129 0.32 6.86 -4.25
N ASP A 130 0.83 6.03 -3.35
CA ASP A 130 0.07 4.93 -2.75
C ASP A 130 -1.21 5.44 -2.09
N GLY A 131 -2.32 4.78 -2.40
CA GLY A 131 -3.65 5.08 -1.86
C GLY A 131 -4.21 6.45 -2.23
N ALA A 132 -3.55 7.23 -3.11
CA ALA A 132 -3.83 8.64 -3.33
C ALA A 132 -5.32 8.96 -3.54
N PHE A 133 -6.06 8.09 -4.23
CA PHE A 133 -7.49 8.22 -4.52
C PHE A 133 -8.32 7.01 -4.06
N ALA A 134 -7.82 6.17 -3.15
CA ALA A 134 -8.60 5.03 -2.68
C ALA A 134 -9.93 5.42 -2.01
N LYS A 135 -10.95 4.58 -2.19
CA LYS A 135 -12.30 4.69 -1.62
C LYS A 135 -13.01 6.00 -2.00
N ASN A 136 -12.94 6.37 -3.27
CA ASN A 136 -13.79 7.40 -3.86
C ASN A 136 -14.96 6.75 -4.61
N PRO A 137 -16.11 6.53 -3.94
CA PRO A 137 -17.23 5.77 -4.50
C PRO A 137 -17.98 6.52 -5.61
N ASN A 138 -17.57 7.74 -5.99
CA ASN A 138 -18.14 8.46 -7.13
C ASN A 138 -17.18 8.50 -8.33
N LEU A 139 -15.95 8.00 -8.18
CA LEU A 139 -14.94 8.03 -9.23
C LEU A 139 -15.19 6.87 -10.21
N THR A 140 -15.72 7.20 -11.39
CA THR A 140 -16.16 6.21 -12.40
C THR A 140 -15.27 6.13 -13.64
N ALA A 141 -14.41 7.13 -13.83
CA ALA A 141 -13.40 7.19 -14.87
C ALA A 141 -12.24 8.09 -14.41
N VAL A 142 -11.03 7.80 -14.87
CA VAL A 142 -9.85 8.64 -14.66
C VAL A 142 -9.07 8.73 -15.96
N ASN A 143 -8.71 9.95 -16.35
CA ASN A 143 -7.88 10.20 -17.53
C ASN A 143 -6.43 10.34 -17.09
N LEU A 144 -5.65 9.26 -17.19
CA LEU A 144 -4.26 9.26 -16.77
C LEU A 144 -3.38 10.05 -17.76
N PRO A 145 -2.47 10.93 -17.27
CA PRO A 145 -1.52 11.64 -18.12
C PRO A 145 -0.59 10.68 -18.87
N SER A 146 -0.21 11.06 -20.09
CA SER A 146 0.71 10.24 -20.90
C SER A 146 2.13 10.09 -20.31
N THR A 147 2.45 10.95 -19.32
CA THR A 147 3.72 11.06 -18.62
C THR A 147 3.84 10.13 -17.41
N ILE A 148 2.78 9.42 -17.03
CA ILE A 148 2.82 8.50 -15.89
C ILE A 148 3.82 7.37 -16.13
N THR A 149 4.73 7.20 -15.19
CA THR A 149 5.70 6.10 -15.09
C THR A 149 5.44 5.21 -13.88
N ALA A 150 4.71 5.69 -12.86
CA ALA A 150 4.29 4.86 -11.73
C ALA A 150 2.89 5.18 -11.22
N ILE A 151 2.16 4.15 -10.84
CA ILE A 151 0.88 4.19 -10.15
C ILE A 151 1.06 3.41 -8.86
N GLY A 152 0.90 4.07 -7.72
CA GLY A 152 1.17 3.52 -6.40
C GLY A 152 0.19 2.45 -5.96
N ASP A 153 0.59 1.72 -4.93
CA ASP A 153 -0.20 0.65 -4.32
C ASP A 153 -1.55 1.19 -3.86
N TRP A 154 -2.62 0.45 -4.10
CA TRP A 154 -3.98 0.84 -3.70
C TRP A 154 -4.46 2.21 -4.21
N SER A 155 -3.77 2.87 -5.13
CA SER A 155 -4.02 4.27 -5.52
C SER A 155 -5.47 4.60 -5.92
N PHE A 156 -6.21 3.64 -6.49
CA PHE A 156 -7.62 3.73 -6.87
C PHE A 156 -8.45 2.58 -6.26
N ALA A 157 -8.02 2.03 -5.12
CA ALA A 157 -8.68 0.88 -4.52
C ALA A 157 -10.01 1.23 -3.87
N GLY A 158 -11.06 0.47 -4.16
CA GLY A 158 -12.41 0.69 -3.62
C GLY A 158 -13.19 1.80 -4.32
N ASP A 159 -12.71 2.26 -5.48
CA ASP A 159 -13.43 3.22 -6.33
C ASP A 159 -14.49 2.51 -7.19
N ARG A 160 -15.07 3.21 -8.18
CA ARG A 160 -16.07 2.65 -9.10
C ARG A 160 -15.68 2.82 -10.57
N LEU A 161 -14.38 2.81 -10.86
CA LEU A 161 -13.88 2.92 -12.23
C LEU A 161 -14.53 1.84 -13.10
N SER A 162 -15.23 2.27 -14.14
CA SER A 162 -15.94 1.39 -15.08
C SER A 162 -15.02 0.85 -16.19
N THR A 163 -13.95 1.59 -16.46
CA THR A 163 -12.87 1.25 -17.38
C THR A 163 -11.57 1.83 -16.84
N ILE A 164 -10.48 1.12 -17.09
CA ILE A 164 -9.12 1.60 -16.82
C ILE A 164 -8.42 1.65 -18.17
N ASP A 165 -8.11 2.86 -18.64
CA ASP A 165 -7.44 3.10 -19.92
C ASP A 165 -5.98 3.49 -19.66
N LEU A 166 -5.07 2.58 -19.99
CA LEU A 166 -3.62 2.81 -19.89
C LEU A 166 -2.99 3.12 -21.26
N THR A 167 -3.79 3.19 -22.33
CA THR A 167 -3.30 3.33 -23.71
C THR A 167 -2.74 4.71 -24.01
N THR A 168 -3.05 5.71 -23.18
CA THR A 168 -2.54 7.08 -23.28
C THR A 168 -1.09 7.22 -22.81
N ILE A 169 -0.57 6.23 -22.05
CA ILE A 169 0.77 6.28 -21.43
C ILE A 169 1.84 5.94 -22.48
N LYS A 170 2.86 6.80 -22.64
CA LYS A 170 3.89 6.63 -23.68
C LYS A 170 4.99 5.63 -23.31
N HIS A 171 5.24 5.43 -22.01
CA HIS A 171 6.32 4.59 -21.47
C HIS A 171 5.78 3.34 -20.78
N THR A 172 4.84 2.61 -21.40
CA THR A 172 4.24 1.38 -20.84
C THR A 172 5.27 0.31 -20.48
N ASN A 173 6.48 0.40 -21.06
CA ASN A 173 7.56 -0.52 -20.80
C ASN A 173 8.27 -0.33 -19.45
N ASP A 174 8.11 0.84 -18.83
CA ASP A 174 8.64 1.16 -17.50
C ASP A 174 7.51 1.56 -16.55
N LEU A 175 6.25 1.43 -17.00
CA LEU A 175 5.08 1.74 -16.21
C LEU A 175 4.96 0.74 -15.06
N ASN A 176 5.19 1.26 -13.87
CA ASN A 176 5.03 0.56 -12.63
C ASN A 176 3.61 0.71 -12.11
N VAL A 177 2.93 -0.39 -11.79
CA VAL A 177 1.58 -0.35 -11.20
C VAL A 177 1.61 -1.18 -9.92
N GLY A 178 1.35 -0.49 -8.83
CA GLY A 178 1.37 -1.02 -7.48
C GLY A 178 0.31 -2.08 -7.22
N SER A 179 0.57 -2.90 -6.20
CA SER A 179 -0.36 -3.92 -5.76
C SER A 179 -1.68 -3.31 -5.34
N GLY A 180 -2.79 -3.96 -5.72
CA GLY A 180 -4.12 -3.49 -5.38
C GLY A 180 -4.49 -2.10 -5.95
N ALA A 181 -3.68 -1.51 -6.83
CA ALA A 181 -3.90 -0.14 -7.34
C ALA A 181 -5.32 0.10 -7.84
N PHE A 182 -5.98 -0.91 -8.42
CA PHE A 182 -7.36 -0.82 -8.89
C PHE A 182 -8.28 -1.86 -8.22
N TYR A 183 -7.91 -2.36 -7.05
CA TYR A 183 -8.70 -3.34 -6.32
C TYR A 183 -10.13 -2.86 -6.03
N GLY A 184 -11.14 -3.71 -6.15
CA GLY A 184 -12.51 -3.36 -5.76
C GLY A 184 -13.27 -2.44 -6.72
N ASN A 185 -12.71 -2.12 -7.90
CA ASN A 185 -13.38 -1.32 -8.93
C ASN A 185 -14.48 -2.09 -9.68
N GLN A 186 -15.33 -1.35 -10.40
CA GLN A 186 -16.42 -1.89 -11.23
C GLN A 186 -15.99 -2.18 -12.68
N ALA A 187 -14.69 -2.17 -12.95
CA ALA A 187 -14.16 -2.29 -14.30
C ALA A 187 -14.39 -3.69 -14.84
N SER A 188 -15.30 -3.82 -15.81
CA SER A 188 -15.53 -5.08 -16.52
C SER A 188 -14.45 -5.37 -17.56
N ARG A 189 -13.66 -4.35 -17.92
CA ARG A 189 -12.60 -4.38 -18.94
C ARG A 189 -11.48 -3.43 -18.50
N VAL A 190 -10.28 -3.98 -18.37
CA VAL A 190 -9.06 -3.17 -18.34
C VAL A 190 -8.61 -3.04 -19.80
N ALA A 191 -8.63 -1.83 -20.34
CA ALA A 191 -8.00 -1.55 -21.63
C ALA A 191 -6.48 -1.43 -21.41
N VAL A 192 -5.85 -2.57 -21.09
CA VAL A 192 -4.41 -2.71 -21.30
C VAL A 192 -4.23 -2.98 -22.78
N LEU A 193 -3.24 -2.36 -23.42
CA LEU A 193 -2.38 -2.90 -24.50
C LEU A 193 -1.72 -1.74 -25.27
N PRO A 194 -0.44 -1.79 -25.70
CA PRO A 194 0.55 -2.89 -25.63
C PRO A 194 1.96 -2.47 -25.17
N ASN A 195 2.85 -3.46 -25.05
CA ASN A 195 4.28 -3.24 -25.15
C ASN A 195 4.59 -2.39 -26.41
N ASN A 196 5.48 -1.40 -26.28
CA ASN A 196 5.95 -0.62 -27.44
C ASN A 196 6.77 -1.50 -28.42
N GLU A 197 7.22 -2.68 -27.98
CA GLU A 197 7.95 -3.65 -28.77
C GLU A 197 7.05 -4.78 -29.30
N LEU A 198 7.28 -5.13 -30.57
CA LEU A 198 6.69 -6.31 -31.19
C LEU A 198 7.48 -7.55 -30.75
N ASN A 199 6.79 -8.63 -30.40
CA ASN A 199 7.44 -9.93 -30.26
C ASN A 199 7.89 -10.46 -31.64
N ASN A 200 8.65 -11.55 -31.64
CA ASN A 200 9.20 -12.17 -32.85
C ASN A 200 8.14 -12.61 -33.88
N SER A 201 6.85 -12.57 -33.53
CA SER A 201 5.72 -12.87 -34.42
C SER A 201 4.99 -11.62 -34.92
N GLY A 202 5.52 -10.41 -34.69
CA GLY A 202 4.87 -9.15 -35.07
C GLY A 202 3.64 -8.81 -34.21
N ASN A 203 3.45 -9.50 -33.08
CA ASN A 203 2.37 -9.24 -32.15
C ASN A 203 2.85 -8.35 -31.02
N ARG A 204 1.93 -7.56 -30.48
CA ARG A 204 2.13 -6.67 -29.36
C ARG A 204 1.77 -7.41 -28.05
N PRO A 205 2.74 -7.96 -27.28
CA PRO A 205 2.43 -8.78 -26.11
C PRO A 205 1.76 -7.97 -24.99
N ILE A 206 0.81 -8.60 -24.30
CA ILE A 206 0.08 -8.03 -23.16
C ILE A 206 0.99 -8.09 -21.93
N ARG A 207 1.23 -6.96 -21.24
CA ARG A 207 1.82 -6.97 -19.89
C ARG A 207 0.72 -7.17 -18.86
N TRP A 208 0.94 -8.12 -17.97
CA TRP A 208 -0.01 -8.51 -16.93
C TRP A 208 0.46 -7.92 -15.60
N TYR A 209 -0.32 -7.02 -15.01
CA TYR A 209 -0.15 -6.61 -13.62
C TYR A 209 -0.95 -7.60 -12.76
N GLY A 210 -0.36 -8.09 -11.65
CA GLY A 210 -0.81 -9.30 -10.94
C GLY A 210 -2.29 -9.34 -10.53
N TYR A 211 -2.76 -10.53 -10.15
CA TYR A 211 -4.16 -10.85 -9.80
C TYR A 211 -4.77 -9.89 -8.74
N GLU A 212 -3.96 -9.39 -7.81
CA GLU A 212 -4.39 -8.49 -6.74
C GLU A 212 -4.68 -7.06 -7.20
N THR A 213 -4.09 -6.63 -8.32
CA THR A 213 -4.28 -5.29 -8.90
C THR A 213 -5.74 -5.00 -9.29
N PHE A 214 -6.55 -6.05 -9.56
CA PHE A 214 -7.87 -5.91 -10.19
C PHE A 214 -8.99 -6.81 -9.58
N GLY A 215 -8.95 -7.10 -8.28
CA GLY A 215 -9.81 -8.10 -7.61
C GLY A 215 -11.35 -8.05 -7.84
N GLN A 216 -11.99 -9.19 -7.51
CA GLN A 216 -13.42 -9.58 -7.47
C GLN A 216 -14.26 -9.61 -8.76
N ASN A 217 -14.01 -8.81 -9.80
CA ASN A 217 -14.94 -8.73 -10.97
C ASN A 217 -14.41 -9.23 -12.33
N THR A 218 -13.41 -10.13 -12.35
CA THR A 218 -12.75 -10.53 -13.62
C THR A 218 -13.00 -11.99 -14.01
N GLY A 219 -14.27 -12.36 -14.22
CA GLY A 219 -14.66 -13.70 -14.72
C GLY A 219 -13.93 -14.17 -16.01
N GLN A 220 -13.25 -13.27 -16.74
CA GLN A 220 -12.40 -13.61 -17.88
C GLN A 220 -10.89 -13.69 -17.56
N ALA A 221 -10.36 -12.87 -16.64
CA ALA A 221 -8.95 -12.98 -16.23
C ALA A 221 -8.71 -14.27 -15.43
N ASN A 222 -9.69 -14.68 -14.63
CA ASN A 222 -9.65 -15.90 -13.83
C ASN A 222 -9.65 -17.17 -14.71
N ARG A 223 -10.43 -17.20 -15.81
CA ARG A 223 -10.42 -18.34 -16.77
C ARG A 223 -9.12 -18.48 -17.56
N ILE A 224 -8.42 -17.38 -17.86
CA ILE A 224 -7.15 -17.42 -18.60
C ILE A 224 -5.97 -17.75 -17.67
N ALA A 225 -5.95 -17.18 -16.46
CA ALA A 225 -4.90 -17.44 -15.47
C ALA A 225 -4.92 -18.89 -14.95
N SER A 226 -6.11 -19.44 -14.66
CA SER A 226 -6.24 -20.84 -14.22
C SER A 226 -5.90 -21.85 -15.34
N GLN A 227 -6.21 -21.54 -16.61
CA GLN A 227 -5.81 -22.36 -17.76
C GLN A 227 -4.29 -22.29 -18.05
N TYR A 228 -3.60 -21.23 -17.62
CA TYR A 228 -2.14 -21.12 -17.72
C TYR A 228 -1.44 -21.78 -16.53
N ALA A 229 -1.87 -21.54 -15.28
CA ALA A 229 -1.29 -22.16 -14.08
C ALA A 229 -1.39 -23.71 -14.09
N LEU A 230 -2.50 -24.26 -14.60
CA LEU A 230 -2.66 -25.71 -14.77
C LEU A 230 -1.81 -26.31 -15.91
N LYS A 231 -1.35 -25.48 -16.86
CA LYS A 231 -0.48 -25.92 -17.97
C LYS A 231 1.01 -25.95 -17.60
N HIS A 232 1.40 -25.27 -16.52
CA HIS A 232 2.79 -25.05 -16.12
C HIS A 232 3.20 -25.75 -14.81
N GLN A 233 2.31 -26.51 -14.16
CA GLN A 233 2.68 -27.44 -13.07
C GLN A 233 3.48 -28.68 -13.54
N ASN A 234 3.78 -28.80 -14.84
CA ASN A 234 4.51 -29.93 -15.41
C ASN A 234 5.93 -29.54 -15.88
N TYR A 235 6.66 -28.75 -15.10
CA TYR A 235 8.10 -28.61 -15.35
C TYR A 235 8.86 -29.81 -14.76
N SER A 236 9.05 -30.78 -15.65
CA SER A 236 10.00 -31.88 -15.52
C SER A 236 11.35 -31.38 -15.00
N THR A 237 11.90 -32.10 -14.01
CA THR A 237 13.27 -31.98 -13.51
C THR A 237 14.27 -32.14 -14.65
N GLY A 238 14.68 -31.02 -15.24
CA GLY A 238 15.68 -30.95 -16.31
C GLY A 238 17.11 -30.99 -15.77
N THR A 239 18.00 -31.61 -16.53
CA THR A 239 19.38 -31.96 -16.19
C THR A 239 20.27 -30.76 -15.82
N THR A 240 21.11 -30.94 -14.81
CA THR A 240 22.12 -30.00 -14.31
C THR A 240 23.19 -29.67 -15.35
N GLY A 241 23.18 -28.43 -15.86
CA GLY A 241 24.29 -27.87 -16.62
C GLY A 241 24.93 -26.71 -15.86
N ASN A 242 26.25 -26.66 -15.73
CA ASN A 242 26.97 -25.51 -15.17
C ASN A 242 26.89 -24.30 -16.13
N ILE A 243 26.43 -23.11 -15.70
CA ILE A 243 26.77 -21.83 -16.37
C ILE A 243 27.85 -21.23 -15.49
N ASN A 244 29.07 -21.30 -16.00
CA ASN A 244 30.24 -20.74 -15.34
C ASN A 244 30.86 -19.59 -16.14
N THR A 245 30.17 -18.99 -17.11
CA THR A 245 30.70 -17.81 -17.80
C THR A 245 29.63 -16.74 -17.97
N ALA A 246 30.03 -15.48 -17.74
CA ALA A 246 29.23 -14.26 -17.90
C ALA A 246 28.58 -14.11 -19.29
N ASP A 247 28.93 -14.98 -20.24
CA ASP A 247 28.52 -14.93 -21.64
C ASP A 247 27.06 -15.28 -21.89
N SER A 248 26.26 -15.64 -20.88
CA SER A 248 24.83 -15.96 -21.08
C SER A 248 23.88 -14.85 -20.62
N PHE A 249 24.40 -13.80 -19.96
CA PHE A 249 23.60 -12.66 -19.56
C PHE A 249 23.50 -11.63 -20.68
N THR A 250 22.42 -10.85 -20.65
CA THR A 250 22.28 -9.62 -21.42
C THR A 250 22.51 -8.44 -20.49
N TYR A 251 23.11 -7.39 -21.04
CA TYR A 251 23.44 -6.18 -20.31
C TYR A 251 22.82 -4.98 -21.00
N ASP A 252 22.57 -3.92 -20.23
CA ASP A 252 22.14 -2.64 -20.78
C ASP A 252 23.18 -2.14 -21.80
N SER A 253 22.70 -1.76 -22.99
CA SER A 253 23.56 -1.37 -24.13
C SER A 253 24.39 -0.10 -23.88
N GLN A 254 23.94 0.75 -22.95
CA GLN A 254 24.61 1.98 -22.54
C GLN A 254 25.40 1.79 -21.24
N ASN A 255 25.03 0.78 -20.43
CA ASN A 255 25.65 0.49 -19.15
C ASN A 255 25.87 -1.03 -18.95
N LEU A 256 27.04 -1.51 -19.35
CA LEU A 256 27.44 -2.91 -19.23
C LEU A 256 27.58 -3.43 -17.77
N SER A 257 27.33 -2.59 -16.76
CA SER A 257 27.23 -2.98 -15.35
C SER A 257 25.80 -3.34 -14.90
N THR A 258 24.80 -3.20 -15.78
CA THR A 258 23.42 -3.58 -15.49
C THR A 258 23.05 -4.86 -16.23
N ILE A 259 22.69 -5.93 -15.51
CA ILE A 259 22.13 -7.14 -16.14
C ILE A 259 20.66 -6.89 -16.45
N THR A 260 20.26 -7.12 -17.70
CA THR A 260 18.87 -7.00 -18.16
C THR A 260 18.18 -8.36 -18.36
N GLY A 261 18.95 -9.44 -18.31
CA GLY A 261 18.43 -10.81 -18.27
C GLY A 261 19.36 -11.83 -18.91
N VAL A 262 18.81 -12.77 -19.69
CA VAL A 262 19.56 -13.84 -20.36
C VAL A 262 19.46 -13.74 -21.88
N LYS A 263 20.43 -14.33 -22.60
CA LYS A 263 20.42 -14.38 -24.07
C LYS A 263 19.15 -15.05 -24.60
N SER A 264 18.64 -14.53 -25.72
CA SER A 264 17.45 -15.05 -26.41
C SER A 264 17.55 -16.55 -26.68
N GLY A 265 16.45 -17.28 -26.43
CA GLY A 265 16.36 -18.74 -26.58
C GLY A 265 16.60 -19.52 -25.29
N ILE A 266 17.09 -18.87 -24.22
CA ILE A 266 17.16 -19.48 -22.88
C ILE A 266 15.79 -19.34 -22.21
N THR A 267 15.12 -20.47 -22.00
CA THR A 267 13.82 -20.52 -21.29
C THR A 267 13.91 -21.17 -19.90
N THR A 268 15.04 -21.82 -19.59
CA THR A 268 15.32 -22.39 -18.26
C THR A 268 16.83 -22.52 -18.07
N LEU A 269 17.27 -22.34 -16.83
CA LEU A 269 18.65 -22.47 -16.38
C LEU A 269 18.83 -23.70 -15.48
N GLY A 270 17.92 -23.97 -14.54
CA GLY A 270 17.95 -25.21 -13.73
C GLY A 270 19.17 -25.34 -12.81
N LYS A 271 19.86 -24.24 -12.49
CA LYS A 271 21.22 -24.25 -11.93
C LYS A 271 21.49 -23.08 -11.00
N THR A 272 22.63 -23.10 -10.32
CA THR A 272 23.22 -21.93 -9.68
C THR A 272 23.70 -20.92 -10.72
N ILE A 273 23.39 -19.65 -10.54
CA ILE A 273 24.01 -18.56 -11.31
C ILE A 273 24.99 -17.77 -10.43
N VAL A 274 26.06 -17.25 -11.03
CA VAL A 274 27.05 -16.40 -10.35
C VAL A 274 26.96 -14.99 -10.92
N ILE A 275 26.68 -14.00 -10.08
CA ILE A 275 26.61 -12.60 -10.50
C ILE A 275 28.05 -12.03 -10.62
N PRO A 276 28.46 -11.49 -11.79
CA PRO A 276 29.81 -10.99 -12.02
C PRO A 276 30.16 -9.74 -11.18
N ASP A 277 31.46 -9.47 -11.06
CA ASP A 277 32.02 -8.39 -10.24
C ASP A 277 31.76 -6.98 -10.78
N ASN A 278 31.65 -6.84 -12.09
CA ASN A 278 31.35 -5.58 -12.75
C ASN A 278 29.88 -5.16 -12.64
N VAL A 279 29.00 -5.99 -12.05
CA VAL A 279 27.57 -5.72 -11.98
C VAL A 279 27.24 -4.79 -10.81
N THR A 280 26.57 -3.68 -11.12
CA THR A 280 26.07 -2.71 -10.15
C THR A 280 24.55 -2.74 -10.01
N LYS A 281 23.83 -3.30 -10.99
CA LYS A 281 22.37 -3.42 -10.96
C LYS A 281 21.90 -4.68 -11.68
N ILE A 282 20.88 -5.33 -11.12
CA ILE A 282 20.06 -6.32 -11.82
C ILE A 282 18.73 -5.64 -12.14
N ALA A 283 18.36 -5.59 -13.41
CA ALA A 283 17.13 -4.94 -13.85
C ALA A 283 15.89 -5.77 -13.50
N ASP A 284 14.74 -5.12 -13.66
CA ASP A 284 13.44 -5.74 -13.44
C ASP A 284 13.26 -6.96 -14.36
N ASN A 285 12.68 -8.04 -13.82
CA ASN A 285 12.41 -9.31 -14.52
C ASN A 285 13.64 -10.04 -15.11
N ALA A 286 14.87 -9.59 -14.84
CA ALA A 286 16.08 -10.11 -15.51
C ALA A 286 16.20 -11.65 -15.48
N PHE A 287 15.82 -12.27 -14.37
CA PHE A 287 15.90 -13.72 -14.17
C PHE A 287 14.57 -14.37 -13.79
N LYS A 288 13.44 -13.77 -14.18
CA LYS A 288 12.11 -14.28 -13.91
C LYS A 288 11.83 -15.62 -14.59
N SER A 289 11.25 -16.60 -13.88
CA SER A 289 10.76 -17.85 -14.45
C SER A 289 11.83 -18.68 -15.18
N LEU A 290 13.08 -18.67 -14.69
CA LEU A 290 14.20 -19.38 -15.31
C LEU A 290 14.56 -20.69 -14.61
N GLY A 291 13.82 -21.13 -13.59
CA GLY A 291 14.13 -22.35 -12.84
C GLY A 291 15.52 -22.31 -12.18
N ILE A 292 16.01 -21.14 -11.79
CA ILE A 292 17.31 -20.99 -11.10
C ILE A 292 17.22 -21.67 -9.73
N VAL A 293 18.21 -22.49 -9.37
CA VAL A 293 18.19 -23.22 -8.08
C VAL A 293 18.99 -22.55 -6.97
N ALA A 294 19.89 -21.63 -7.33
CA ALA A 294 20.65 -20.79 -6.39
C ALA A 294 21.25 -19.58 -7.09
N VAL A 295 21.58 -18.53 -6.31
CA VAL A 295 22.25 -17.32 -6.80
C VAL A 295 23.47 -17.06 -5.92
N ASP A 296 24.63 -16.95 -6.53
CA ASP A 296 25.89 -16.62 -5.87
C ASP A 296 26.27 -15.16 -6.16
N PHE A 297 26.21 -14.32 -5.13
CA PHE A 297 26.60 -12.92 -5.17
C PHE A 297 28.04 -12.66 -4.71
N SER A 298 28.85 -13.69 -4.43
CA SER A 298 30.18 -13.55 -3.84
C SER A 298 31.14 -12.70 -4.68
N LYS A 299 30.97 -12.68 -6.00
CA LYS A 299 31.76 -11.84 -6.91
C LYS A 299 31.18 -10.44 -7.08
N ALA A 300 29.88 -10.24 -6.83
CA ALA A 300 29.15 -9.01 -7.14
C ALA A 300 29.40 -7.88 -6.12
N VAL A 301 30.66 -7.54 -5.87
CA VAL A 301 31.09 -6.58 -4.85
C VAL A 301 30.59 -5.14 -5.10
N GLY A 302 30.11 -4.84 -6.30
CA GLY A 302 29.55 -3.54 -6.69
C GLY A 302 28.02 -3.48 -6.75
N LEU A 303 27.30 -4.59 -6.52
CA LEU A 303 25.85 -4.66 -6.72
C LEU A 303 25.07 -3.77 -5.73
N LYS A 304 24.40 -2.75 -6.25
CA LYS A 304 23.63 -1.76 -5.48
C LYS A 304 22.14 -2.05 -5.45
N GLN A 305 21.60 -2.64 -6.51
CA GLN A 305 20.17 -2.80 -6.68
C GLN A 305 19.80 -4.11 -7.38
N ILE A 306 18.76 -4.76 -6.86
CA ILE A 306 18.07 -5.89 -7.46
C ILE A 306 16.66 -5.42 -7.83
N GLY A 307 16.32 -5.44 -9.11
CA GLY A 307 15.07 -4.91 -9.64
C GLY A 307 13.83 -5.70 -9.26
N ASN A 308 12.67 -5.16 -9.61
CA ASN A 308 11.37 -5.78 -9.38
C ASN A 308 11.25 -7.10 -10.15
N PHE A 309 10.68 -8.13 -9.52
CA PHE A 309 10.53 -9.47 -10.09
C PHE A 309 11.85 -10.11 -10.60
N ALA A 310 13.02 -9.58 -10.21
CA ALA A 310 14.29 -9.98 -10.80
C ALA A 310 14.54 -11.49 -10.75
N PHE A 311 14.17 -12.17 -9.65
CA PHE A 311 14.26 -13.62 -9.46
C PHE A 311 12.91 -14.27 -9.15
N TYR A 312 11.80 -13.63 -9.54
CA TYR A 312 10.45 -14.15 -9.32
C TYR A 312 10.25 -15.51 -10.02
N ASP A 313 9.52 -16.42 -9.36
CA ASP A 313 9.12 -17.72 -9.92
C ASP A 313 10.32 -18.57 -10.34
N ASN A 314 11.19 -18.89 -9.38
CA ASN A 314 12.35 -19.75 -9.60
C ASN A 314 12.36 -20.92 -8.60
N GLN A 315 13.46 -21.65 -8.55
CA GLN A 315 13.64 -22.79 -7.66
C GLN A 315 14.74 -22.51 -6.63
N ILE A 316 15.03 -21.23 -6.33
CA ILE A 316 16.12 -20.83 -5.44
C ILE A 316 15.82 -21.46 -4.09
N SER A 317 16.73 -22.28 -3.59
CA SER A 317 16.50 -23.11 -2.42
C SER A 317 17.58 -22.95 -1.37
N ASN A 318 17.34 -23.46 -0.17
CA ASN A 318 18.25 -23.36 0.97
C ASN A 318 18.45 -21.89 1.41
N THR A 319 19.71 -21.50 1.62
CA THR A 319 20.07 -20.18 2.12
C THR A 319 20.36 -19.21 0.98
N LEU A 320 19.61 -18.11 0.90
CA LEU A 320 19.92 -16.96 0.07
C LEU A 320 20.87 -16.03 0.84
N THR A 321 22.07 -15.79 0.32
CA THR A 321 23.03 -14.84 0.91
C THR A 321 23.07 -13.56 0.10
N LEU A 322 22.50 -12.48 0.65
CA LEU A 322 22.46 -11.18 0.02
C LEU A 322 23.79 -10.44 0.20
N PRO A 323 24.28 -9.70 -0.81
CA PRO A 323 25.61 -9.08 -0.73
C PRO A 323 25.60 -7.76 0.07
N ASN A 324 26.65 -7.53 0.86
CA ASN A 324 26.82 -6.34 1.72
C ASN A 324 26.93 -5.01 0.95
N CYS A 325 27.08 -5.05 -0.38
CA CYS A 325 27.23 -3.87 -1.21
C CYS A 325 25.90 -3.24 -1.63
N LEU A 326 24.75 -3.89 -1.37
CA LEU A 326 23.42 -3.37 -1.70
C LEU A 326 23.20 -1.97 -1.10
N ASN A 327 22.33 -1.19 -1.73
CA ASN A 327 21.82 0.02 -1.11
C ASN A 327 21.09 -0.32 0.19
N THR A 328 20.97 0.65 1.10
CA THR A 328 20.33 0.45 2.40
C THR A 328 18.85 0.83 2.39
N ASP A 329 18.42 1.63 1.41
CA ASP A 329 17.04 2.06 1.28
C ASP A 329 16.12 0.99 0.67
N ILE A 330 14.82 1.30 0.66
CA ILE A 330 13.75 0.40 0.23
C ILE A 330 13.93 -0.07 -1.22
N SER A 331 14.62 0.69 -2.08
CA SER A 331 14.80 0.38 -3.49
C SER A 331 15.88 -0.68 -3.77
N SER A 332 16.63 -1.10 -2.75
CA SER A 332 17.76 -2.03 -2.87
C SER A 332 17.36 -3.42 -3.37
N ILE A 333 16.19 -3.90 -2.95
CA ILE A 333 15.57 -5.16 -3.36
C ILE A 333 14.15 -4.82 -3.81
N GLY A 334 13.86 -5.00 -5.09
CA GLY A 334 12.57 -4.64 -5.68
C GLY A 334 11.40 -5.51 -5.22
N TRP A 335 10.19 -5.11 -5.62
CA TRP A 335 8.97 -5.86 -5.35
C TRP A 335 9.02 -7.25 -5.96
N TYR A 336 8.52 -8.24 -5.21
CA TYR A 336 8.51 -9.64 -5.64
C TYR A 336 9.89 -10.18 -6.08
N ALA A 337 11.00 -9.50 -5.75
CA ALA A 337 12.30 -9.81 -6.34
C ALA A 337 12.71 -11.27 -6.13
N PHE A 338 12.38 -11.87 -5.00
CA PHE A 338 12.64 -13.28 -4.67
C PHE A 338 11.36 -14.05 -4.34
N ALA A 339 10.19 -13.57 -4.73
CA ALA A 339 8.93 -14.25 -4.48
C ALA A 339 8.77 -15.53 -5.33
N SER A 340 7.95 -16.48 -4.84
CA SER A 340 7.67 -17.76 -5.50
C SER A 340 8.96 -18.55 -5.76
N ASN A 341 9.66 -18.88 -4.68
CA ASN A 341 10.90 -19.66 -4.69
C ASN A 341 10.85 -20.74 -3.58
N ASN A 342 11.95 -21.44 -3.35
CA ASN A 342 12.09 -22.48 -2.31
C ASN A 342 13.06 -22.06 -1.19
N ILE A 343 13.24 -20.75 -0.95
CA ILE A 343 14.24 -20.22 -0.02
C ILE A 343 13.80 -20.57 1.40
N SER A 344 14.69 -21.19 2.19
CA SER A 344 14.41 -21.57 3.57
C SER A 344 15.12 -20.70 4.62
N LYS A 345 16.13 -19.94 4.21
CA LYS A 345 16.85 -18.98 5.06
C LYS A 345 17.39 -17.80 4.27
N ILE A 346 17.43 -16.63 4.89
CA ILE A 346 18.11 -15.44 4.35
C ILE A 346 19.28 -15.08 5.26
N ASN A 347 20.46 -14.91 4.66
CA ASN A 347 21.57 -14.20 5.29
C ASN A 347 21.53 -12.75 4.79
N TRP A 348 21.10 -11.86 5.68
CA TRP A 348 20.98 -10.43 5.39
C TRP A 348 22.34 -9.76 5.24
N PRO A 349 22.42 -8.69 4.44
CA PRO A 349 23.64 -7.91 4.37
C PRO A 349 23.84 -7.13 5.67
N ASN A 350 25.09 -7.07 6.12
CA ASN A 350 25.50 -6.28 7.29
C ASN A 350 25.97 -4.89 6.87
N ASN A 351 25.11 -4.17 6.16
CA ASN A 351 25.36 -2.84 5.61
C ASN A 351 24.38 -1.77 6.11
N GLY A 352 23.44 -2.16 7.00
CA GLY A 352 22.47 -1.24 7.58
C GLY A 352 21.21 -1.04 6.72
N ILE A 353 20.68 -2.11 6.10
CA ILE A 353 19.36 -2.04 5.43
C ILE A 353 18.30 -1.47 6.37
N THR A 354 17.63 -0.42 5.91
CA THR A 354 16.58 0.28 6.66
C THR A 354 15.18 -0.07 6.18
N ALA A 355 15.01 -0.65 4.99
CA ALA A 355 13.68 -0.98 4.48
C ALA A 355 13.65 -2.22 3.57
N LEU A 356 12.53 -2.94 3.60
CA LEU A 356 12.21 -4.03 2.68
C LEU A 356 10.95 -3.71 1.89
N ASN A 357 10.97 -4.06 0.60
CA ASN A 357 9.85 -3.87 -0.31
C ASN A 357 8.79 -4.95 -0.20
N ASP A 358 7.60 -4.55 -0.64
CA ASP A 358 6.39 -5.35 -0.68
C ASP A 358 6.60 -6.66 -1.45
N PHE A 359 6.13 -7.75 -0.84
CA PHE A 359 6.19 -9.13 -1.34
C PHE A 359 7.58 -9.64 -1.74
N ALA A 360 8.68 -8.96 -1.37
CA ALA A 360 10.01 -9.28 -1.88
C ALA A 360 10.43 -10.76 -1.64
N PHE A 361 9.93 -11.39 -0.59
CA PHE A 361 10.22 -12.77 -0.20
C PHE A 361 8.96 -13.63 0.00
N SER A 362 7.83 -13.26 -0.61
CA SER A 362 6.56 -14.00 -0.46
C SER A 362 6.59 -15.38 -1.14
N SER A 363 5.74 -16.32 -0.70
CA SER A 363 5.63 -17.67 -1.27
C SER A 363 6.98 -18.38 -1.36
N ASN A 364 7.62 -18.55 -0.21
CA ASN A 364 8.90 -19.22 -0.03
C ASN A 364 8.78 -20.32 1.02
N GLN A 365 9.91 -20.84 1.52
CA GLN A 365 9.98 -21.92 2.50
C GLN A 365 10.68 -21.46 3.79
N LEU A 366 10.69 -20.15 4.07
CA LEU A 366 11.42 -19.56 5.19
C LEU A 366 10.88 -20.12 6.51
N THR A 367 11.74 -20.70 7.35
CA THR A 367 11.32 -21.21 8.67
C THR A 367 11.81 -20.34 9.83
N ASP A 368 12.90 -19.63 9.61
CA ASP A 368 13.57 -18.78 10.58
C ASP A 368 14.00 -17.48 9.89
N ILE A 369 13.79 -16.35 10.57
CA ILE A 369 14.09 -15.04 10.02
C ILE A 369 14.67 -14.09 11.08
N ASN A 370 15.96 -13.81 10.94
CA ASN A 370 16.68 -12.87 11.80
C ASN A 370 16.74 -11.51 11.12
N LEU A 371 15.75 -10.65 11.36
CA LEU A 371 15.67 -9.34 10.71
C LEU A 371 16.86 -8.44 11.11
N PRO A 372 17.40 -7.62 10.18
CA PRO A 372 18.42 -6.64 10.53
C PRO A 372 17.94 -5.68 11.62
N ASN A 373 18.76 -5.44 12.64
CA ASN A 373 18.42 -4.53 13.74
C ASN A 373 18.30 -3.05 13.32
N THR A 374 18.69 -2.73 12.08
CA THR A 374 18.63 -1.40 11.45
C THR A 374 17.34 -1.17 10.68
N LEU A 375 16.49 -2.19 10.55
CA LEU A 375 15.31 -2.17 9.71
C LEU A 375 14.21 -1.29 10.31
N GLN A 376 13.85 -0.22 9.59
CA GLN A 376 12.84 0.76 9.95
C GLN A 376 11.48 0.47 9.33
N SER A 377 11.42 -0.17 8.16
CA SER A 377 10.13 -0.50 7.52
C SER A 377 10.14 -1.83 6.78
N ILE A 378 9.05 -2.58 6.90
CA ILE A 378 8.78 -3.77 6.09
C ILE A 378 7.53 -3.51 5.25
N GLY A 379 7.60 -3.80 3.95
CA GLY A 379 6.51 -3.66 3.00
C GLY A 379 5.38 -4.68 3.17
N ASP A 380 4.27 -4.47 2.49
CA ASP A 380 3.11 -5.37 2.56
C ASP A 380 3.45 -6.74 2.00
N GLY A 381 2.95 -7.80 2.63
CA GLY A 381 3.15 -9.19 2.18
C GLY A 381 4.61 -9.66 2.06
N THR A 382 5.60 -8.92 2.57
CA THR A 382 7.04 -9.18 2.34
C THR A 382 7.44 -10.64 2.58
N PHE A 383 6.89 -11.27 3.63
CA PHE A 383 7.12 -12.66 4.01
C PHE A 383 5.81 -13.50 4.00
N LEU A 384 4.81 -13.09 3.24
CA LEU A 384 3.54 -13.83 3.06
C LEU A 384 3.82 -15.26 2.58
N ASP A 385 3.03 -16.22 3.04
CA ASP A 385 3.04 -17.60 2.53
C ASP A 385 4.43 -18.26 2.65
N ASN A 386 4.84 -18.46 3.90
CA ASN A 386 6.13 -19.05 4.27
C ASN A 386 5.90 -20.04 5.43
N HIS A 387 6.98 -20.51 6.07
CA HIS A 387 6.92 -21.46 7.18
C HIS A 387 7.52 -20.90 8.47
N ILE A 388 7.52 -19.57 8.63
CA ILE A 388 8.13 -18.88 9.77
C ILE A 388 7.32 -19.22 11.02
N LYS A 389 8.01 -19.66 12.07
CA LYS A 389 7.37 -20.03 13.36
C LYS A 389 7.50 -18.93 14.39
N ASP A 390 8.56 -18.14 14.28
CA ASP A 390 8.86 -17.03 15.16
C ASP A 390 9.65 -15.95 14.41
N VAL A 391 9.50 -14.70 14.84
CA VAL A 391 10.29 -13.55 14.39
C VAL A 391 10.48 -12.58 15.55
N GLU A 392 11.71 -12.10 15.72
CA GLU A 392 11.99 -10.94 16.57
C GLU A 392 11.87 -9.67 15.74
N LEU A 393 10.97 -8.76 16.15
CA LEU A 393 10.82 -7.46 15.51
C LEU A 393 11.92 -6.50 16.02
N PRO A 394 12.73 -5.89 15.14
CA PRO A 394 13.73 -4.90 15.54
C PRO A 394 13.11 -3.72 16.30
N SER A 395 13.80 -3.20 17.31
CA SER A 395 13.35 -2.01 18.05
C SER A 395 13.38 -0.72 17.22
N SER A 396 14.11 -0.72 16.10
CA SER A 396 14.16 0.38 15.13
C SER A 396 12.98 0.38 14.16
N LEU A 397 12.16 -0.67 14.17
CA LEU A 397 11.06 -0.86 13.24
C LEU A 397 9.93 0.14 13.54
N GLN A 398 9.59 0.93 12.53
CA GLN A 398 8.57 1.98 12.57
C GLN A 398 7.33 1.61 11.75
N ARG A 399 7.47 0.73 10.76
CA ARG A 399 6.36 0.27 9.90
C ARG A 399 6.45 -1.22 9.63
N VAL A 400 5.32 -1.91 9.78
CA VAL A 400 5.12 -3.28 9.29
C VAL A 400 3.95 -3.26 8.33
N GLY A 401 4.18 -3.72 7.12
CA GLY A 401 3.18 -3.75 6.06
C GLY A 401 2.07 -4.77 6.32
N SER A 402 0.93 -4.52 5.68
CA SER A 402 -0.26 -5.36 5.73
C SER A 402 0.06 -6.78 5.27
N GLY A 403 -0.42 -7.80 5.98
CA GLY A 403 -0.22 -9.21 5.62
C GLY A 403 1.24 -9.68 5.53
N CYS A 404 2.21 -8.89 6.00
CA CYS A 404 3.65 -9.14 5.82
C CYS A 404 4.08 -10.56 6.22
N PHE A 405 3.51 -11.12 7.28
CA PHE A 405 3.76 -12.44 7.84
C PHE A 405 2.52 -13.36 7.77
N ALA A 406 1.51 -13.03 6.96
CA ALA A 406 0.32 -13.87 6.84
C ALA A 406 0.67 -15.23 6.21
N SER A 407 -0.17 -16.24 6.46
CA SER A 407 0.04 -17.61 5.96
C SER A 407 1.42 -18.19 6.33
N ASN A 408 1.90 -17.89 7.54
CA ASN A 408 3.08 -18.49 8.14
C ASN A 408 2.70 -19.52 9.22
N SER A 409 3.69 -20.16 9.83
CA SER A 409 3.52 -21.23 10.83
C SER A 409 3.60 -20.72 12.28
N PHE A 410 3.24 -19.46 12.52
CA PHE A 410 3.13 -18.91 13.87
C PHE A 410 2.02 -19.65 14.64
N ASP A 411 2.27 -19.98 15.89
CA ASP A 411 1.17 -20.36 16.76
C ASP A 411 0.27 -19.15 17.07
N GLN A 412 -0.94 -19.43 17.56
CA GLN A 412 -1.94 -18.41 17.81
C GLN A 412 -1.48 -17.39 18.88
N GLN A 413 -0.81 -17.86 19.94
CA GLN A 413 -0.35 -17.00 21.01
C GLN A 413 0.76 -16.07 20.52
N ARG A 414 1.69 -16.59 19.73
CA ARG A 414 2.78 -15.80 19.16
C ARG A 414 2.27 -14.76 18.17
N SER A 415 1.30 -15.13 17.34
CA SER A 415 0.63 -14.18 16.43
C SER A 415 -0.01 -13.01 17.20
N ILE A 416 -0.64 -13.28 18.35
CA ILE A 416 -1.22 -12.25 19.23
C ILE A 416 -0.13 -11.33 19.80
N VAL A 417 0.93 -11.91 20.35
CA VAL A 417 2.05 -11.13 20.94
C VAL A 417 2.67 -10.19 19.90
N LEU A 418 2.95 -10.69 18.70
CA LEU A 418 3.54 -9.90 17.63
C LEU A 418 2.58 -8.83 17.09
N THR A 419 1.28 -9.16 16.96
CA THR A 419 0.26 -8.19 16.56
C THR A 419 0.17 -7.05 17.57
N ASN A 420 0.16 -7.36 18.87
CA ASN A 420 0.13 -6.34 19.92
C ASN A 420 1.42 -5.50 19.93
N ALA A 421 2.58 -6.12 19.72
CA ALA A 421 3.85 -5.40 19.62
C ALA A 421 3.84 -4.40 18.47
N VAL A 422 3.31 -4.77 17.30
CA VAL A 422 3.13 -3.85 16.16
C VAL A 422 2.12 -2.73 16.48
N ASN A 423 1.03 -3.05 17.19
CA ASN A 423 0.01 -2.05 17.57
C ASN A 423 0.52 -1.01 18.57
N GLN A 424 1.48 -1.38 19.43
CA GLN A 424 2.04 -0.53 20.48
C GLN A 424 3.25 0.31 20.03
N MET A 425 3.68 0.22 18.78
CA MET A 425 4.68 1.13 18.22
C MET A 425 4.08 2.56 18.12
N ASP A 426 4.23 3.39 19.16
CA ASP A 426 3.96 4.84 19.19
C ASP A 426 4.73 5.56 18.07
N SER A 427 4.28 6.58 17.33
CA SER A 427 3.08 7.44 17.33
C SER A 427 2.95 8.09 15.93
N GLU A 428 1.75 8.58 15.55
CA GLU A 428 1.34 9.24 14.28
C GLU A 428 0.95 8.38 13.04
N LYS A 429 1.08 7.04 13.05
CA LYS A 429 0.93 6.25 11.80
C LYS A 429 -0.05 5.06 11.81
N ASN A 430 -1.04 5.02 12.71
CA ASN A 430 -2.03 3.94 12.72
C ASN A 430 -3.40 4.38 12.21
N LEU A 431 -3.73 4.03 10.95
CA LEU A 431 -5.00 3.34 10.60
C LEU A 431 -5.16 2.93 9.12
N SER A 432 -4.08 2.51 8.43
CA SER A 432 -4.23 1.68 7.21
C SER A 432 -3.15 0.61 6.98
N ALA A 433 -2.00 0.64 7.68
CA ALA A 433 -0.93 -0.37 7.52
C ALA A 433 -1.07 -1.61 8.44
N VAL A 434 -1.96 -1.58 9.44
CA VAL A 434 -2.15 -2.68 10.42
C VAL A 434 -3.17 -3.72 9.96
N LEU A 435 -3.40 -3.88 8.66
CA LEU A 435 -4.22 -4.99 8.19
C LEU A 435 -3.42 -6.30 8.35
N TYR A 436 -3.47 -6.87 9.55
CA TYR A 436 -3.21 -8.27 9.81
C TYR A 436 -1.82 -8.74 9.35
N PRO A 437 -0.72 -8.19 9.88
CA PRO A 437 0.62 -8.64 9.49
C PRO A 437 0.76 -10.15 9.65
N PHE A 438 0.09 -10.79 10.62
CA PHE A 438 0.15 -12.25 10.82
C PHE A 438 -1.11 -13.01 10.36
N GLY A 439 -2.05 -12.36 9.66
CA GLY A 439 -3.28 -13.01 9.15
C GLY A 439 -4.37 -13.33 10.18
N VAL A 440 -4.25 -12.83 11.42
CA VAL A 440 -5.31 -12.93 12.45
C VAL A 440 -6.09 -11.62 12.50
N THR A 441 -7.40 -11.65 12.25
CA THR A 441 -8.23 -10.45 12.42
C THR A 441 -8.56 -10.23 13.90
N ILE A 442 -8.49 -8.99 14.39
CA ILE A 442 -8.98 -8.63 15.74
C ILE A 442 -10.48 -8.97 15.88
N ALA A 443 -11.21 -8.98 14.77
CA ALA A 443 -12.58 -9.49 14.69
C ALA A 443 -12.65 -11.01 14.99
N GLN A 444 -11.68 -11.82 14.57
CA GLN A 444 -11.61 -13.24 14.93
C GLN A 444 -11.27 -13.45 16.41
N SER A 445 -10.42 -12.63 17.02
CA SER A 445 -10.12 -12.74 18.47
C SER A 445 -11.31 -12.37 19.34
N ASN A 446 -12.03 -11.30 19.00
CA ASN A 446 -13.24 -10.90 19.73
C ASN A 446 -14.46 -11.79 19.41
N SER A 447 -14.44 -12.48 18.27
CA SER A 447 -15.52 -13.42 17.92
C SER A 447 -15.57 -14.68 18.81
N GLN A 448 -14.50 -14.98 19.56
CA GLN A 448 -14.40 -16.16 20.44
C GLN A 448 -14.63 -15.82 21.92
N ILE A 449 -14.52 -14.55 22.32
CA ILE A 449 -14.82 -14.04 23.67
C ILE A 449 -16.02 -13.11 23.55
N LYS A 450 -17.22 -13.68 23.66
CA LYS A 450 -18.50 -12.97 23.55
C LYS A 450 -19.27 -13.10 24.86
N ASN A 451 -20.06 -12.08 25.18
CA ASN A 451 -20.92 -12.05 26.35
C ASN A 451 -20.15 -12.35 27.66
N ARG A 452 -18.98 -11.72 27.85
CA ARG A 452 -18.19 -11.90 29.07
C ARG A 452 -17.24 -10.74 29.34
N PHE A 453 -16.84 -10.67 30.61
CA PHE A 453 -15.76 -9.83 31.07
C PHE A 453 -14.40 -10.31 30.56
N MET A 454 -13.51 -9.36 30.29
CA MET A 454 -12.15 -9.57 29.84
C MET A 454 -11.22 -8.60 30.57
N GLU A 455 -10.17 -9.12 31.18
CA GLU A 455 -9.11 -8.33 31.80
C GLU A 455 -8.08 -7.92 30.74
N MET A 456 -7.77 -6.63 30.70
CA MET A 456 -6.78 -6.04 29.82
C MET A 456 -5.38 -6.13 30.46
N PRO A 457 -4.29 -6.06 29.66
CA PRO A 457 -2.92 -6.14 30.19
C PRO A 457 -2.54 -5.09 31.23
N ASN A 458 -3.25 -3.96 31.28
CA ASN A 458 -3.07 -2.90 32.26
C ASN A 458 -3.86 -3.16 33.57
N GLY A 459 -4.53 -4.30 33.71
CA GLY A 459 -5.34 -4.70 34.87
C GLY A 459 -6.77 -4.13 34.88
N GLU A 460 -7.13 -3.33 33.87
CA GLU A 460 -8.49 -2.83 33.69
C GLU A 460 -9.39 -3.89 33.03
N TRP A 461 -10.70 -3.73 33.15
CA TRP A 461 -11.67 -4.73 32.69
C TRP A 461 -12.57 -4.15 31.62
N GLN A 462 -13.03 -4.97 30.68
CA GLN A 462 -14.07 -4.64 29.71
C GLN A 462 -15.12 -5.75 29.66
N TYR A 463 -16.31 -5.47 29.14
CA TYR A 463 -17.28 -6.51 28.79
C TYR A 463 -17.56 -6.52 27.30
N LEU A 464 -17.37 -7.67 26.66
CA LEU A 464 -17.60 -7.83 25.22
C LEU A 464 -19.02 -8.32 24.94
N ASP A 465 -19.72 -7.65 24.02
CA ASP A 465 -21.07 -7.97 23.61
C ASP A 465 -21.15 -9.24 22.72
N SER A 466 -22.35 -9.53 22.20
CA SER A 466 -22.59 -10.69 21.33
C SER A 466 -21.85 -10.63 19.98
N SER A 467 -21.42 -9.44 19.57
CA SER A 467 -20.58 -9.18 18.40
C SER A 467 -19.08 -9.17 18.72
N GLY A 468 -18.72 -9.23 20.00
CA GLY A 468 -17.34 -9.16 20.49
C GLY A 468 -16.84 -7.72 20.66
N LEU A 469 -17.71 -6.71 20.62
CA LEU A 469 -17.32 -5.31 20.82
C LEU A 469 -17.45 -4.94 22.30
N PRO A 470 -16.53 -4.12 22.86
CA PRO A 470 -16.66 -3.66 24.23
C PRO A 470 -17.91 -2.80 24.38
N LEU A 471 -18.69 -3.08 25.41
CA LEU A 471 -19.82 -2.24 25.78
C LEU A 471 -19.34 -0.88 26.30
N THR A 472 -20.16 0.14 26.10
CA THR A 472 -19.92 1.51 26.60
C THR A 472 -21.17 2.05 27.29
N GLY A 473 -20.98 3.04 28.16
CA GLY A 473 -22.06 3.64 28.96
C GLY A 473 -22.58 2.72 30.06
N GLN A 474 -23.77 3.05 30.59
CA GLN A 474 -24.44 2.25 31.60
C GLN A 474 -25.03 0.97 30.99
N GLN A 475 -24.75 -0.18 31.60
CA GLN A 475 -25.19 -1.49 31.14
C GLN A 475 -25.75 -2.32 32.28
N ILE A 476 -26.69 -3.21 31.97
CA ILE A 476 -27.20 -4.22 32.90
C ILE A 476 -26.74 -5.59 32.40
N ILE A 477 -25.93 -6.27 33.20
CA ILE A 477 -25.36 -7.57 32.87
C ILE A 477 -25.64 -8.51 34.04
N ASP A 478 -26.36 -9.60 33.77
CA ASP A 478 -26.78 -10.57 34.79
C ASP A 478 -27.48 -9.96 36.02
N GLY A 479 -28.19 -8.84 35.83
CA GLY A 479 -28.93 -8.13 36.88
C GLY A 479 -28.10 -7.10 37.67
N HIS A 480 -26.80 -6.99 37.38
CA HIS A 480 -25.92 -5.99 37.96
C HIS A 480 -25.76 -4.81 37.02
N LYS A 481 -25.70 -3.59 37.57
CA LYS A 481 -25.49 -2.37 36.80
C LYS A 481 -24.00 -2.02 36.78
N TYR A 482 -23.49 -1.78 35.58
CA TYR A 482 -22.10 -1.40 35.33
C TYR A 482 -22.04 -0.12 34.54
N TYR A 483 -20.91 0.57 34.61
CA TYR A 483 -20.60 1.65 33.69
C TYR A 483 -19.26 1.41 33.01
N PHE A 484 -19.26 1.57 31.69
CA PHE A 484 -18.07 1.47 30.85
C PHE A 484 -17.78 2.82 30.21
N ASN A 485 -16.53 3.27 30.25
CA ASN A 485 -16.08 4.50 29.60
C ASN A 485 -16.23 4.40 28.07
N THR A 486 -16.01 5.52 27.37
CA THR A 486 -16.11 5.57 25.90
C THR A 486 -15.10 4.68 25.18
N ASP A 487 -14.01 4.30 25.85
CA ASP A 487 -13.00 3.35 25.36
C ASP A 487 -13.32 1.89 25.74
N GLY A 488 -14.45 1.64 26.41
CA GLY A 488 -14.91 0.31 26.83
C GLY A 488 -14.42 -0.14 28.20
N THR A 489 -13.60 0.64 28.90
CA THR A 489 -13.07 0.28 30.23
C THR A 489 -14.13 0.37 31.32
N GLN A 490 -14.20 -0.65 32.18
CA GLN A 490 -15.12 -0.74 33.30
C GLN A 490 -14.70 0.22 34.40
N VAL A 491 -15.63 1.05 34.87
CA VAL A 491 -15.41 1.91 36.03
C VAL A 491 -15.50 1.10 37.32
N LYS A 492 -14.46 1.18 38.16
CA LYS A 492 -14.39 0.50 39.47
C LYS A 492 -13.84 1.44 40.53
N GLY A 493 -14.52 1.59 41.66
CA GLY A 493 -14.06 2.41 42.80
C GLY A 493 -14.17 3.93 42.59
N TYR A 494 -14.87 4.37 41.54
CA TYR A 494 -15.08 5.78 41.21
C TYR A 494 -16.58 6.10 41.03
N SER A 495 -16.92 7.39 41.03
CA SER A 495 -18.27 7.89 40.76
C SER A 495 -18.40 8.39 39.33
N VAL A 496 -19.54 8.18 38.71
CA VAL A 496 -19.87 8.73 37.39
C VAL A 496 -21.07 9.66 37.52
N THR A 497 -20.98 10.85 36.92
CA THR A 497 -22.11 11.79 36.81
C THR A 497 -22.80 11.60 35.46
N PHE A 498 -24.08 11.25 35.46
CA PHE A 498 -24.85 11.05 34.23
C PHE A 498 -25.35 12.39 33.66
N LYS A 499 -25.85 12.34 32.42
CA LYS A 499 -26.32 13.53 31.69
C LYS A 499 -27.50 14.24 32.37
N ASP A 500 -28.24 13.55 33.21
CA ASP A 500 -29.33 14.11 34.02
C ASP A 500 -28.84 14.74 35.34
N GLY A 501 -27.53 14.73 35.59
CA GLY A 501 -26.90 15.27 36.79
C GLY A 501 -26.88 14.32 37.99
N SER A 502 -27.40 13.10 37.87
CA SER A 502 -27.32 12.08 38.91
C SER A 502 -25.89 11.55 39.05
N VAL A 503 -25.47 11.23 40.28
CA VAL A 503 -24.14 10.70 40.59
C VAL A 503 -24.28 9.27 41.07
N HIS A 504 -23.61 8.35 40.39
CA HIS A 504 -23.65 6.92 40.66
C HIS A 504 -22.26 6.43 41.10
N GLN A 505 -22.19 5.62 42.15
CA GLN A 505 -20.95 5.09 42.73
C GLN A 505 -20.75 3.64 42.30
N PHE A 506 -19.52 3.22 42.01
CA PHE A 506 -19.20 1.85 41.58
C PHE A 506 -18.21 1.18 42.54
N ASP A 507 -18.47 -0.07 42.90
CA ASP A 507 -17.63 -0.86 43.82
C ASP A 507 -16.20 -1.02 43.29
N ILE A 508 -15.21 -0.97 44.18
CA ILE A 508 -13.79 -1.03 43.80
C ILE A 508 -13.36 -2.42 43.31
N ASN A 509 -14.02 -3.49 43.76
CA ASN A 509 -13.64 -4.86 43.45
C ASN A 509 -14.49 -5.46 42.33
N SER A 510 -15.81 -5.24 42.33
CA SER A 510 -16.70 -5.80 41.29
C SER A 510 -17.02 -4.82 40.17
N GLY A 511 -16.98 -3.51 40.44
CA GLY A 511 -17.48 -2.48 39.52
C GLY A 511 -19.01 -2.38 39.47
N ASP A 512 -19.72 -3.06 40.36
CA ASP A 512 -21.18 -2.94 40.47
C ASP A 512 -21.58 -1.53 40.94
N GLU A 513 -22.65 -0.99 40.39
CA GLU A 513 -23.29 0.22 40.89
C GLU A 513 -23.80 -0.01 42.32
N LEU A 514 -23.35 0.85 43.23
CA LEU A 514 -23.79 0.88 44.63
C LEU A 514 -25.09 1.67 44.72
N ASN A 515 -26.08 1.09 45.42
CA ASN A 515 -27.38 1.72 45.66
C ASN A 515 -27.31 2.91 46.62
#